data_AF-A0A318B8R5-F1
#
_entry.id   AF-A0A318B8R5-F1
#
_cell.length_a   1.000
_cell.length_b   1.000
_cell.length_c   1.000
_cell.angle_alpha   90.00
_cell.angle_beta   90.00
_cell.angle_gamma   90.00
#
_symmetry.space_group_name_H-M   'P 1'
#
loop_
_entity.id
_entity.type
_entity.pdbx_description
1 polymer ?
#
loop_
_entity_poly.entity_id
_entity_poly.type
_entity_poly.pdbx_seq_one_letter_code
_entity_poly.pdbx_strand_id
1 'polypeptide(L)'
;MSLLARCCCGAVGLAARLPVPERLDGLAARAAIGAIKLYQRWLSPRTGVTCLFSPTCSHRALAWLSVEGFSGGMRQADAQLRRCGGAYSLTTTVSGETWLVTADSRRFGPEELSPHISNGFRAGMS
;
A
#
# COMPACT_ATOMS: atom_id res chain seq x y z
N MET A 1 -3.72 -11.67 9.64
CA MET A 1 -2.53 -11.34 8.84
C MET A 1 -1.52 -12.46 8.97
N SER A 2 -1.19 -13.19 7.90
CA SER A 2 -0.17 -14.24 7.94
C SER A 2 1.20 -13.68 8.35
N LEU A 3 2.03 -14.49 9.03
CA LEU A 3 3.39 -14.12 9.47
C LEU A 3 4.24 -13.46 8.37
N LEU A 4 4.10 -13.92 7.13
CA LEU A 4 4.75 -13.36 5.94
C LEU A 4 4.38 -11.89 5.68
N ALA A 5 3.10 -11.52 5.84
CA ALA A 5 2.66 -10.14 5.63
C ALA A 5 3.22 -9.19 6.71
N ARG A 6 3.36 -9.67 7.95
CA ARG A 6 4.01 -8.93 9.04
C ARG A 6 5.51 -8.73 8.80
N CYS A 7 6.21 -9.75 8.30
CA CYS A 7 7.63 -9.63 7.93
C CYS A 7 7.85 -8.64 6.79
N CYS A 8 7.02 -8.68 5.73
CA CYS A 8 7.12 -7.73 4.63
C CYS A 8 6.86 -6.28 5.07
N CYS A 9 5.83 -6.03 5.89
CA CYS A 9 5.60 -4.69 6.45
C CYS A 9 6.74 -4.23 7.37
N GLY A 10 7.32 -5.15 8.15
CA GLY A 10 8.48 -4.86 8.99
C GLY A 10 9.73 -4.46 8.19
N ALA A 11 9.99 -5.15 7.08
CA ALA A 11 11.12 -4.85 6.19
C ALA A 11 11.00 -3.46 5.54
N VAL A 12 9.79 -3.09 5.08
CA VAL A 12 9.54 -1.76 4.51
C VAL A 12 9.68 -0.67 5.56
N GLY A 13 9.14 -0.88 6.77
CA GLY A 13 9.27 0.07 7.88
C GLY A 13 10.71 0.24 8.37
N LEU A 14 11.54 -0.80 8.33
CA LEU A 14 12.98 -0.69 8.61
C LEU A 14 13.68 0.11 7.51
N ALA A 15 13.40 -0.20 6.24
CA ALA A 15 14.02 0.47 5.11
C ALA A 15 13.62 1.96 5.02
N ALA A 16 12.41 2.33 5.42
CA ALA A 16 11.98 3.73 5.55
C ALA A 16 12.75 4.54 6.61
N ARG A 17 13.44 3.86 7.53
CA ARG A 17 14.25 4.46 8.60
C ARG A 17 15.75 4.41 8.31
N LEU A 18 16.18 3.73 7.24
CA LEU A 18 17.60 3.65 6.89
C LEU A 18 18.07 5.02 6.35
N PRO A 19 19.10 5.64 6.96
CA PRO A 19 19.68 6.85 6.43
C PRO A 19 20.54 6.50 5.22
N VAL A 20 19.99 6.68 4.02
CA VAL A 20 20.74 6.56 2.77
C VAL A 20 21.41 7.90 2.48
N PRO A 21 22.74 7.95 2.25
CA PRO A 21 23.39 9.20 1.89
C PRO A 21 22.82 9.70 0.56
N GLU A 22 22.60 11.01 0.44
CA GLU A 22 21.90 11.64 -0.69
C GLU A 22 22.44 11.22 -2.07
N ARG A 23 23.77 11.06 -2.18
CA ARG A 23 24.45 10.57 -3.39
C ARG A 23 24.04 9.16 -3.86
N LEU A 24 23.55 8.32 -2.96
CA LEU A 24 23.11 6.96 -3.24
C LEU A 24 21.58 6.84 -3.31
N ASP A 25 20.83 7.88 -2.99
CA ASP A 25 19.37 7.83 -2.86
C ASP A 25 18.72 7.39 -4.19
N GLY A 26 19.16 7.95 -5.32
CA GLY A 26 18.67 7.56 -6.65
C GLY A 26 19.03 6.12 -7.06
N LEU A 27 20.22 5.63 -6.66
CA LEU A 27 20.61 4.24 -6.91
C LEU A 27 19.80 3.26 -6.05
N ALA A 28 19.60 3.61 -4.79
CA ALA A 28 18.75 2.86 -3.86
C ALA A 28 17.29 2.82 -4.35
N ALA A 29 16.77 3.94 -4.86
CA ALA A 29 15.42 4.02 -5.40
C ALA A 29 15.23 3.09 -6.61
N ARG A 30 16.21 3.07 -7.53
CA ARG A 30 16.23 2.16 -8.68
C ARG A 30 16.28 0.69 -8.25
N ALA A 31 17.12 0.36 -7.26
CA ALA A 31 17.19 -0.98 -6.70
C ALA A 31 15.85 -1.41 -6.07
N ALA A 32 15.21 -0.52 -5.31
CA ALA A 32 13.90 -0.76 -4.70
C ALA A 32 12.79 -0.94 -5.76
N ILE A 33 12.77 -0.09 -6.79
CA ILE A 33 11.86 -0.23 -7.94
C ILE A 33 12.05 -1.60 -8.62
N GLY A 34 13.29 -2.03 -8.83
CA GLY A 34 13.61 -3.34 -9.38
C GLY A 34 13.06 -4.48 -8.52
N ALA A 35 13.27 -4.41 -7.21
CA ALA A 35 12.74 -5.39 -6.26
C ALA A 35 11.20 -5.45 -6.27
N ILE A 36 10.52 -4.31 -6.30
CA ILE A 36 9.05 -4.25 -6.37
C ILE A 36 8.54 -4.85 -7.68
N LYS A 37 9.17 -4.57 -8.82
CA LYS A 37 8.79 -5.16 -10.11
C LYS A 37 8.98 -6.68 -10.12
N LEU A 38 10.07 -7.17 -9.53
CA LEU A 38 10.32 -8.60 -9.36
C LEU A 38 9.22 -9.24 -8.50
N TYR A 39 8.86 -8.62 -7.37
CA TYR A 39 7.73 -9.01 -6.54
C TYR A 39 6.42 -9.07 -7.34
N GLN A 40 6.08 -8.02 -8.10
CA GLN A 40 4.86 -7.95 -8.90
C GLN A 40 4.79 -9.08 -9.93
N ARG A 41 5.92 -9.40 -10.57
CA ARG A 41 5.96 -10.39 -11.64
C ARG A 41 5.95 -11.83 -11.13
N TRP A 42 6.53 -12.10 -9.95
CA TRP A 42 6.81 -13.48 -9.47
C TRP A 42 6.02 -13.88 -8.23
N LEU A 43 5.77 -12.94 -7.31
CA LEU A 43 5.15 -13.20 -6.00
C LEU A 43 3.68 -12.76 -5.99
N SER A 44 3.35 -11.59 -6.55
CA SER A 44 1.99 -11.04 -6.53
C SER A 44 0.92 -11.99 -7.11
N PRO A 45 1.16 -12.76 -8.20
CA PRO A 45 0.16 -13.69 -8.71
C PRO A 45 -0.16 -14.85 -7.76
N ARG A 46 0.73 -15.12 -6.80
CA ARG A 46 0.65 -16.27 -5.90
C ARG A 46 0.12 -15.94 -4.51
N THR A 47 0.11 -14.66 -4.15
CA THR A 47 -0.15 -14.25 -2.76
C THR A 47 -1.64 -14.16 -2.40
N GLY A 48 -2.57 -14.10 -3.36
CA GLY A 48 -4.02 -14.02 -3.09
C GLY A 48 -4.49 -12.82 -2.26
N VAL A 49 -3.56 -11.95 -1.83
CA VAL A 49 -3.84 -10.78 -0.99
C VAL A 49 -4.39 -9.67 -1.86
N THR A 50 -5.63 -9.30 -1.57
CA THR A 50 -6.34 -8.22 -2.24
C THR A 50 -6.06 -6.90 -1.51
N CYS A 51 -5.42 -5.97 -2.22
CA CYS A 51 -5.03 -4.67 -1.66
C CYS A 51 -6.24 -3.75 -1.54
N LEU A 52 -6.42 -3.06 -0.40
CA LEU A 52 -7.56 -2.17 -0.17
C LEU A 52 -7.70 -1.06 -1.22
N PHE A 53 -6.58 -0.62 -1.80
CA PHE A 53 -6.51 0.58 -2.66
C PHE A 53 -6.32 0.24 -4.14
N SER A 54 -6.84 1.11 -5.00
CA SER A 54 -6.59 1.12 -6.45
C SER A 54 -6.03 2.49 -6.87
N PRO A 55 -4.84 2.56 -7.51
CA PRO A 55 -3.93 1.46 -7.79
C PRO A 55 -3.30 0.86 -6.50
N THR A 56 -2.81 -0.37 -6.58
CA THR A 56 -2.32 -1.12 -5.41
C THR A 56 -1.15 -0.43 -4.69
N CYS A 57 -0.91 -0.76 -3.41
CA CYS A 57 0.22 -0.22 -2.63
C CYS A 57 1.56 -0.38 -3.34
N SER A 58 1.80 -1.52 -4.01
CA SER A 58 3.03 -1.76 -4.76
C SER A 58 3.18 -0.80 -5.95
N HIS A 59 2.09 -0.45 -6.62
CA HIS A 59 2.11 0.48 -7.75
C HIS A 59 2.28 1.92 -7.29
N ARG A 60 1.62 2.32 -6.20
CA ARG A 60 1.85 3.62 -5.54
C ARG A 60 3.30 3.76 -5.07
N ALA A 61 3.88 2.70 -4.50
CA ALA A 61 5.28 2.68 -4.07
C ALA A 61 6.25 2.94 -5.24
N LEU A 62 5.99 2.38 -6.43
CA LEU A 62 6.78 2.70 -7.62
C LEU A 62 6.70 4.19 -7.97
N ALA A 63 5.52 4.79 -7.88
CA ALA A 63 5.34 6.22 -8.18
C ALA A 63 6.13 7.08 -7.19
N TRP A 64 6.01 6.84 -5.88
CA TRP A 64 6.75 7.62 -4.87
C TRP A 64 8.26 7.42 -4.97
N LEU A 65 8.75 6.20 -5.17
CA LEU A 65 10.19 5.95 -5.36
C LEU A 65 10.75 6.64 -6.61
N SER A 66 9.93 6.78 -7.65
CA SER A 66 10.35 7.45 -8.89
C SER A 66 10.37 8.97 -8.76
N VAL A 67 9.49 9.55 -7.93
CA VAL A 67 9.35 11.01 -7.76
C VAL A 67 10.19 11.54 -6.59
N GLU A 68 10.16 10.86 -5.45
CA GLU A 68 10.74 11.32 -4.18
C GLU A 68 12.09 10.66 -3.83
N GLY A 69 12.56 9.72 -4.66
CA GLY A 69 13.75 8.93 -4.37
C GLY A 69 13.51 7.86 -3.30
N PHE A 70 14.57 7.25 -2.78
CA PHE A 70 14.47 6.11 -1.86
C PHE A 70 13.92 6.55 -0.51
N SER A 71 14.53 7.57 0.10
CA SER A 71 14.21 7.98 1.46
C SER A 71 12.79 8.53 1.58
N GLY A 72 12.36 9.39 0.65
CA GLY A 72 10.99 9.89 0.59
C GLY A 72 10.01 8.80 0.21
N GLY A 73 10.31 8.06 -0.87
CA GLY A 73 9.43 7.03 -1.40
C GLY A 73 9.17 5.89 -0.42
N MET A 74 10.18 5.46 0.34
CA MET A 74 10.02 4.41 1.35
C MET A 74 9.16 4.85 2.54
N ARG A 75 9.23 6.11 2.97
CA ARG A 75 8.35 6.64 4.04
C ARG A 75 6.89 6.64 3.61
N GLN A 76 6.62 7.05 2.38
CA GLN A 76 5.26 7.05 1.83
C GLN A 76 4.73 5.62 1.65
N ALA A 77 5.58 4.72 1.15
CA ALA A 77 5.25 3.31 1.00
C ALA A 77 4.94 2.64 2.35
N ASP A 78 5.75 2.90 3.40
CA ASP A 78 5.49 2.39 4.76
C ASP A 78 4.15 2.90 5.31
N ALA A 79 3.88 4.20 5.22
CA ALA A 79 2.62 4.78 5.67
C ALA A 79 1.42 4.16 4.93
N GLN A 80 1.52 3.97 3.61
CA GLN A 80 0.46 3.34 2.82
C GLN A 80 0.25 1.87 3.18
N LEU A 81 1.31 1.10 3.43
CA LEU A 81 1.19 -0.30 3.86
C LEU A 81 0.54 -0.41 5.24
N ARG A 82 0.87 0.48 6.17
CA ARG A 82 0.21 0.55 7.49
C ARG A 82 -1.29 0.85 7.36
N ARG A 83 -1.67 1.74 6.45
CA ARG A 83 -3.09 2.01 6.13
C ARG A 83 -3.79 0.80 5.54
N CYS A 84 -3.13 0.09 4.62
CA CYS A 84 -3.71 -1.07 3.95
C CYS A 84 -3.79 -2.32 4.84
N GLY A 85 -2.82 -2.52 5.74
CA GLY A 85 -2.74 -3.70 6.60
C GLY A 85 -3.13 -3.44 8.07
N GLY A 86 -3.52 -2.22 8.41
CA GLY A 86 -3.86 -1.81 9.77
C GLY A 86 -5.37 -1.85 10.06
N ALA A 87 -5.77 -1.23 11.17
CA ALA A 87 -7.18 -1.05 11.49
C ALA A 87 -7.81 0.01 10.57
N TYR A 88 -9.02 -0.28 10.09
CA TYR A 88 -9.83 0.62 9.29
C TYR A 88 -11.32 0.37 9.57
N SER A 89 -12.14 1.36 9.26
CA SER A 89 -13.60 1.28 9.28
C SER A 89 -14.15 1.56 7.90
N LEU A 90 -15.17 0.82 7.50
CA LEU A 90 -15.94 1.08 6.29
C LEU A 90 -17.25 1.74 6.69
N THR A 91 -17.65 2.73 5.90
CA THR A 91 -18.93 3.42 6.05
C THR A 91 -19.57 3.51 4.68
N THR A 92 -20.87 3.27 4.61
CA THR A 92 -21.62 3.38 3.36
C THR A 92 -22.62 4.51 3.46
N THR A 93 -22.66 5.33 2.43
CA THR A 93 -23.65 6.41 2.31
C THR A 93 -25.00 5.84 1.89
N VAL A 94 -26.05 6.64 2.04
CA VAL A 94 -27.38 6.33 1.51
C VAL A 94 -27.40 6.18 -0.02
N SER A 95 -26.45 6.79 -0.73
CA SER A 95 -26.24 6.59 -2.18
C SER A 95 -25.54 5.27 -2.52
N GLY A 96 -25.11 4.50 -1.52
CA GLY A 96 -24.43 3.23 -1.69
C GLY A 96 -22.94 3.35 -2.02
N GLU A 97 -22.31 4.50 -1.74
CA GLU A 97 -20.87 4.72 -1.86
C GLU A 97 -20.16 4.21 -0.61
N THR A 98 -19.05 3.50 -0.79
CA THR A 98 -18.25 2.98 0.32
C THR A 98 -17.05 3.89 0.57
N TRP A 99 -16.93 4.35 1.80
CA TRP A 99 -15.85 5.20 2.29
C TRP A 99 -15.03 4.43 3.32
N LEU A 100 -13.72 4.57 3.23
CA LEU A 100 -12.78 3.92 4.15
C LEU A 100 -12.10 4.94 5.04
N VAL A 101 -12.13 4.71 6.35
CA VAL A 101 -11.42 5.51 7.35
C VAL A 101 -10.33 4.66 7.99
N THR A 102 -9.08 5.12 7.91
CA THR A 102 -7.92 4.41 8.48
C THR A 102 -7.60 4.89 9.89
N ALA A 103 -6.74 4.15 10.61
CA ALA A 103 -6.34 4.48 11.98
C ALA A 103 -5.68 5.86 12.16
N ASP A 104 -5.10 6.45 11.12
CA ASP A 104 -4.59 7.83 11.12
C ASP A 104 -5.67 8.88 10.80
N SER A 105 -6.95 8.51 10.91
CA SER A 105 -8.13 9.31 10.63
C SER A 105 -8.25 9.83 9.19
N ARG A 106 -7.45 9.31 8.25
CA ARG A 106 -7.62 9.63 6.83
C ARG A 106 -8.82 8.91 6.25
N ARG A 107 -9.59 9.64 5.43
CA ARG A 107 -10.76 9.16 4.69
C ARG A 107 -10.38 8.98 3.22
N PHE A 108 -10.82 7.87 2.63
CA PHE A 108 -10.61 7.52 1.23
C PHE A 108 -11.95 7.23 0.58
N GLY A 109 -12.14 7.82 -0.61
CA GLY A 109 -13.37 7.71 -1.40
C GLY A 109 -13.44 6.41 -2.21
N PRO A 110 -14.62 6.07 -2.75
CA PRO A 110 -14.84 4.85 -3.53
C PRO A 110 -13.93 4.69 -4.75
N GLU A 111 -13.45 5.80 -5.33
CA GLU A 111 -12.55 5.85 -6.49
C GLU A 111 -11.10 5.45 -6.15
N GLU A 112 -10.67 5.66 -4.90
CA GLU A 112 -9.34 5.26 -4.43
C GLU A 112 -9.32 3.82 -3.91
N LEU A 113 -10.51 3.25 -3.68
CA LEU A 113 -10.67 1.91 -3.18
C LEU A 113 -10.68 0.90 -4.31
N SER A 114 -10.17 -0.27 -3.98
CA SER A 114 -10.22 -1.42 -4.85
C SER A 114 -11.66 -1.93 -5.02
N PRO A 115 -12.06 -2.38 -6.22
CA PRO A 115 -13.43 -2.80 -6.49
C PRO A 115 -13.94 -3.93 -5.59
N HIS A 116 -13.05 -4.81 -5.12
CA HIS A 116 -13.44 -5.93 -4.26
C HIS A 116 -13.84 -5.49 -2.84
N ILE A 117 -13.32 -4.37 -2.34
CA ILE A 117 -13.76 -3.80 -1.05
C ILE A 117 -15.15 -3.19 -1.22
N SER A 118 -15.31 -2.35 -2.24
CA SER A 118 -16.58 -1.68 -2.53
C SER A 118 -17.71 -2.68 -2.82
N ASN A 119 -17.42 -3.74 -3.57
CA ASN A 119 -18.40 -4.78 -3.90
C ASN A 119 -18.64 -5.77 -2.74
N GLY A 120 -17.59 -6.15 -2.02
CA GLY A 120 -17.68 -7.11 -0.91
C GLY A 120 -18.49 -6.59 0.27
N PHE A 121 -18.37 -5.29 0.58
CA PHE A 121 -19.20 -4.67 1.62
C PHE A 121 -20.68 -4.61 1.22
N ARG A 122 -20.98 -4.23 -0.03
CA ARG A 122 -22.35 -4.20 -0.56
C ARG A 122 -23.02 -5.58 -0.52
N ALA A 123 -22.27 -6.65 -0.82
CA ALA A 123 -22.79 -8.02 -0.79
C ALA A 123 -23.08 -8.54 0.63
N GLY A 124 -22.39 -8.03 1.66
CA GLY A 124 -22.63 -8.40 3.07
C GLY A 124 -23.80 -7.65 3.73
N MET A 125 -24.39 -6.68 3.04
CA MET A 125 -25.57 -5.93 3.49
C MET A 125 -26.90 -6.44 2.89
N SER A 126 -26.84 -7.41 1.97
CA SER A 126 -28.02 -8.06 1.34
C SER A 126 -28.34 -9.37 2.04
#